data_AF-A0A8D8LWL8-F1
#
_entry.id   AF-A0A8D8LWL8-F1
#
_cell.length_a   1.000
_cell.length_b   1.000
_cell.length_c   1.000
_cell.angle_alpha   90.00
_cell.angle_beta   90.00
_cell.angle_gamma   90.00
#
_symmetry.space_group_name_H-M   'P 1'
#
loop_
_entity.id
_entity.type
_entity.pdbx_description
1 polymer ?
#
loop_
_entity_poly.entity_id
_entity_poly.type
_entity_poly.pdbx_seq_one_letter_code
_entity_poly.pdbx_strand_id
1 'polypeptide(L)'
;MILNTNKNDSSIKLDQYQKLVQKLILQHQHPVTGLFPASPDNEHAWIRDNVYTILAVWGLSMAYKKNADMDEDRAKTYELEQSCVKLMRGLLMAMMKQKNKVEQFKSTQNPLDALHAKYHSATGDSVVGDKEWGHLQIDAISLYLLILAQMTASGLQIVFCLDEVAFIQNLVFYIESAYCIPDYGIWERGDKSNHGLPELNASSIGMAKAALEAMNELDLFGARGGPSSVIHVLADEAQKCQAVLQSMLPRESSSKELDSGLLSVISFPAFAVDDPNLISETRDAIVSKLRGKYGCKRFLRDGYRTPKEDSNRLHYDPLELRMFENIESEWPLFFCYLILDYCFQGDEIRIKEYGEALENVMVEGEDGMKLVPELYAVPTNQVDEEYKNPGCVERIALGRCPLLWAQSLYILGKLLQHNFLATGELDPLNRRLCSEKKPDVVVQVVILAEDADIQEKLEQHDIHVQTMADVAPIEVQPARVLSYLYTYLGRNEKLELTGRKSRDVGILSTSKLYALHDRIFAFTPQCV
;
A
#
# COMPACT_ATOMS: atom_id res chain seq x y z
N MET A 1 -1.78 -20.12 -40.94
CA MET A 1 -1.02 -18.89 -41.27
C MET A 1 -1.50 -17.65 -40.52
N ILE A 2 -2.82 -17.44 -40.30
CA ILE A 2 -3.34 -16.26 -39.57
C ILE A 2 -3.00 -16.25 -38.06
N LEU A 3 -2.80 -17.42 -37.43
CA LEU A 3 -2.39 -17.51 -36.02
C LEU A 3 -0.90 -17.17 -35.78
N ASN A 4 -0.04 -17.31 -36.80
CA ASN A 4 1.39 -17.01 -36.66
C ASN A 4 1.70 -15.52 -36.83
N THR A 5 0.89 -14.76 -37.56
CA THR A 5 1.07 -13.31 -37.73
C THR A 5 0.71 -12.55 -36.44
N ASN A 6 -0.38 -12.92 -35.77
CA ASN A 6 -0.79 -12.27 -34.51
C ASN A 6 0.17 -12.54 -33.34
N LYS A 7 0.79 -13.74 -33.28
CA LYS A 7 1.82 -14.04 -32.27
C LYS A 7 3.07 -13.19 -32.43
N ASN A 8 3.51 -12.95 -33.67
CA ASN A 8 4.68 -12.14 -33.96
C ASN A 8 4.46 -10.66 -33.55
N ASP A 9 3.29 -10.10 -33.84
CA ASP A 9 2.95 -8.72 -33.47
C ASP A 9 2.82 -8.53 -31.94
N SER A 10 2.32 -9.54 -31.24
CA SER A 10 2.22 -9.55 -29.77
C SER A 10 3.61 -9.58 -29.12
N SER A 11 4.50 -10.45 -29.59
CA SER A 11 5.89 -10.54 -29.11
C SER A 11 6.66 -9.23 -29.36
N ILE A 12 6.51 -8.62 -30.55
CA ILE A 12 7.13 -7.33 -30.87
C ILE A 12 6.66 -6.22 -29.91
N LYS A 13 5.36 -6.15 -29.59
CA LYS A 13 4.82 -5.17 -28.65
C LYS A 13 5.33 -5.39 -27.22
N LEU A 14 5.45 -6.64 -26.78
CA LEU A 14 5.98 -6.94 -25.45
C LEU A 14 7.46 -6.52 -25.34
N ASP A 15 8.24 -6.76 -26.40
CA ASP A 15 9.63 -6.30 -26.50
C ASP A 15 9.76 -4.77 -26.56
N GLN A 16 8.76 -4.05 -27.09
CA GLN A 16 8.72 -2.58 -27.00
C GLN A 16 8.56 -2.12 -25.54
N TYR A 17 7.70 -2.76 -24.76
CA TYR A 17 7.58 -2.47 -23.33
C TYR A 17 8.86 -2.79 -22.56
N GLN A 18 9.56 -3.87 -22.91
CA GLN A 18 10.87 -4.18 -22.32
C GLN A 18 11.90 -3.10 -22.61
N LYS A 19 11.99 -2.62 -23.85
CA LYS A 19 12.88 -1.50 -24.18
C LYS A 19 12.51 -0.23 -23.42
N LEU A 20 11.21 0.04 -23.29
CA LEU A 20 10.70 1.20 -22.53
C LEU A 20 11.06 1.11 -21.04
N VAL A 21 10.81 -0.04 -20.40
CA VAL A 21 11.15 -0.29 -18.99
C VAL A 21 12.66 -0.23 -18.78
N GLN A 22 13.45 -0.80 -19.68
CA GLN A 22 14.91 -0.75 -19.61
C GLN A 22 15.41 0.69 -19.67
N LYS A 23 14.92 1.48 -20.64
CA LYS A 23 15.37 2.86 -20.89
C LYS A 23 14.80 3.86 -19.89
N LEU A 24 13.59 3.71 -19.36
CA LEU A 24 13.00 4.70 -18.46
C LEU A 24 13.13 4.35 -16.97
N ILE A 25 13.23 3.06 -16.63
CA ILE A 25 13.20 2.60 -15.24
C ILE A 25 14.53 1.93 -14.89
N LEU A 26 14.83 0.77 -15.47
CA LEU A 26 15.93 -0.09 -14.99
C LEU A 26 17.32 0.52 -15.18
N GLN A 27 17.53 1.42 -16.16
CA GLN A 27 18.81 2.12 -16.30
C GLN A 27 19.18 2.98 -15.08
N HIS A 28 18.19 3.36 -14.27
CA HIS A 28 18.39 4.16 -13.05
C HIS A 28 18.46 3.29 -11.79
N GLN A 29 18.29 1.97 -11.90
CA GLN A 29 18.32 1.08 -10.74
C GLN A 29 19.76 0.97 -10.22
N HIS A 30 19.98 1.27 -8.94
CA HIS A 30 21.31 1.18 -8.37
C HIS A 30 21.80 -0.29 -8.36
N PRO A 31 23.00 -0.58 -8.90
CA PRO A 31 23.44 -1.96 -9.16
C PRO A 31 23.82 -2.75 -7.92
N VAL A 32 23.86 -2.17 -6.72
CA VAL A 32 24.14 -2.92 -5.48
C VAL A 32 22.86 -3.13 -4.69
N THR A 33 22.21 -2.03 -4.30
CA THR A 33 21.02 -2.01 -3.44
C THR A 33 19.73 -2.29 -4.19
N GLY A 34 19.68 -2.07 -5.52
CA GLY A 34 18.44 -2.17 -6.30
C GLY A 34 17.51 -0.97 -6.14
N LEU A 35 17.88 0.06 -5.38
CA LEU A 35 17.06 1.25 -5.14
C LEU A 35 17.13 2.22 -6.32
N PHE A 36 16.03 2.92 -6.58
CA PHE A 36 15.92 4.04 -7.49
C PHE A 36 16.13 5.36 -6.74
N PRO A 37 17.07 6.22 -7.18
CA PRO A 37 17.15 7.60 -6.73
C PRO A 37 15.97 8.41 -7.28
N ALA A 38 15.62 9.52 -6.63
CA ALA A 38 14.54 10.39 -7.10
C ALA A 38 14.89 11.15 -8.38
N SER A 39 16.17 11.46 -8.60
CA SER A 39 16.72 12.00 -9.84
C SER A 39 18.23 11.75 -9.92
N PRO A 40 18.90 11.99 -11.07
CA PRO A 40 20.36 11.86 -11.17
C PRO A 40 21.14 12.73 -10.16
N ASP A 41 20.59 13.88 -9.78
CA ASP A 41 21.20 14.81 -8.81
C ASP A 41 20.69 14.61 -7.37
N ASN A 42 19.72 13.72 -7.17
CA ASN A 42 19.10 13.47 -5.88
C ASN A 42 19.08 11.97 -5.59
N GLU A 43 20.09 11.54 -4.83
CA GLU A 43 20.31 10.15 -4.49
C GLU A 43 19.33 9.60 -3.44
N HIS A 44 18.32 10.37 -3.03
CA HIS A 44 17.30 9.89 -2.10
C HIS A 44 16.35 8.89 -2.78
N ALA A 45 16.14 7.75 -2.13
CA ALA A 45 15.21 6.70 -2.51
C ALA A 45 14.05 6.67 -1.52
N TRP A 46 12.88 7.17 -1.92
CA TRP A 46 11.65 7.06 -1.14
C TRP A 46 11.07 5.66 -1.25
N ILE A 47 10.60 5.11 -0.12
CA ILE A 47 9.98 3.76 -0.08
C ILE A 47 8.83 3.69 -1.08
N ARG A 48 7.89 4.65 -1.01
CA ARG A 48 6.70 4.68 -1.85
C ARG A 48 7.02 4.75 -3.34
N ASP A 49 7.82 5.73 -3.76
CA ASP A 49 8.22 5.91 -5.16
C ASP A 49 8.93 4.66 -5.69
N ASN A 50 9.81 4.03 -4.89
CA ASN A 50 10.51 2.81 -5.27
C ASN A 50 9.55 1.62 -5.45
N VAL A 51 8.64 1.41 -4.51
CA VAL A 51 7.65 0.32 -4.57
C VAL A 51 6.72 0.50 -5.76
N TYR A 52 6.20 1.71 -6.01
CA TYR A 52 5.36 1.94 -7.19
C TYR A 52 6.15 1.81 -8.50
N THR A 53 7.40 2.28 -8.55
CA THR A 53 8.24 2.20 -9.76
C THR A 53 8.50 0.75 -10.17
N ILE A 54 8.75 -0.14 -9.20
CA ILE A 54 9.05 -1.54 -9.51
C ILE A 54 7.84 -2.33 -10.02
N LEU A 55 6.62 -1.84 -9.81
CA LEU A 55 5.41 -2.56 -10.24
C LEU A 55 5.35 -2.78 -11.75
N ALA A 56 5.81 -1.84 -12.58
CA ALA A 56 5.88 -2.05 -14.03
C ALA A 56 6.86 -3.16 -14.41
N VAL A 57 7.99 -3.27 -13.70
CA VAL A 57 8.98 -4.34 -13.90
C VAL A 57 8.39 -5.70 -13.52
N TRP A 58 7.66 -5.75 -12.40
CA TRP A 58 6.97 -6.96 -11.94
C TRP A 58 5.82 -7.36 -12.87
N GLY A 59 4.99 -6.41 -13.29
CA GLY A 59 3.95 -6.66 -14.28
C GLY A 59 4.53 -7.19 -15.60
N LEU A 60 5.62 -6.59 -16.07
CA LEU A 60 6.29 -7.05 -17.28
C LEU A 60 6.91 -8.44 -17.11
N SER A 61 7.48 -8.76 -15.95
CA SER A 61 8.01 -10.10 -15.68
C SER A 61 6.92 -11.16 -15.73
N MET A 62 5.74 -10.87 -15.18
CA MET A 62 4.58 -11.78 -15.25
C MET A 62 4.05 -11.92 -16.68
N ALA A 63 4.01 -10.84 -17.45
CA ALA A 63 3.62 -10.87 -18.86
C ALA A 63 4.56 -11.76 -19.70
N TYR A 64 5.88 -11.69 -19.47
CA TYR A 64 6.82 -12.60 -20.12
C TYR A 64 6.67 -14.04 -19.63
N LYS A 65 6.50 -14.26 -18.32
CA LYS A 65 6.32 -15.60 -17.71
C LYS A 65 5.16 -16.35 -18.33
N LYS A 66 4.05 -15.66 -18.61
CA LYS A 66 2.85 -16.20 -19.27
C LYS A 66 3.08 -16.55 -20.74
N ASN A 67 3.97 -15.84 -21.42
CA ASN A 67 4.23 -15.95 -22.86
C ASN A 67 5.57 -16.64 -23.19
N ALA A 68 6.24 -17.26 -22.21
CA ALA A 68 7.58 -17.81 -22.33
C ALA A 68 7.63 -19.12 -23.15
N ASP A 69 7.44 -18.99 -24.47
CA ASP A 69 7.58 -20.07 -25.45
C ASP A 69 9.07 -20.32 -25.83
N MET A 70 9.97 -19.35 -25.57
CA MET A 70 11.39 -19.38 -25.94
C MET A 70 12.34 -19.20 -24.74
N ASP A 71 13.56 -19.74 -24.84
CA ASP A 71 14.58 -19.63 -23.80
C ASP A 71 15.02 -18.18 -23.53
N GLU A 72 14.99 -17.31 -24.56
CA GLU A 72 15.29 -15.88 -24.41
C GLU A 72 14.26 -15.17 -23.51
N ASP A 73 12.98 -15.49 -23.63
CA ASP A 73 11.92 -14.89 -22.81
C ASP A 73 12.00 -15.35 -21.34
N ARG A 74 12.47 -16.58 -21.11
CA ARG A 74 12.77 -17.07 -19.76
C ARG A 74 13.94 -16.32 -19.12
N ALA A 75 14.98 -16.02 -19.89
CA ALA A 75 16.10 -15.21 -19.41
C ALA A 75 15.66 -13.79 -19.06
N LYS A 76 14.88 -13.13 -19.94
CA LYS A 76 14.30 -11.80 -19.67
C LYS A 76 13.42 -11.81 -18.42
N THR A 77 12.55 -12.82 -18.29
CA THR A 77 11.69 -13.00 -17.10
C THR A 77 12.55 -13.06 -15.84
N TYR A 78 13.58 -13.89 -15.83
CA TYR A 78 14.47 -14.04 -14.67
C TYR A 78 15.15 -12.72 -14.29
N GLU A 79 15.69 -11.97 -15.25
CA GLU A 79 16.33 -10.67 -14.98
C GLU A 79 15.36 -9.65 -14.39
N LEU A 80 14.13 -9.58 -14.92
CA LEU A 80 13.08 -8.70 -14.39
C LEU A 80 12.66 -9.10 -12.98
N GLU A 81 12.44 -10.40 -12.73
CA GLU A 81 12.11 -10.93 -11.40
C GLU A 81 13.24 -10.62 -10.40
N GLN A 82 14.50 -10.82 -10.78
CA GLN A 82 15.66 -10.50 -9.92
C GLN A 82 15.79 -8.99 -9.67
N SER A 83 15.45 -8.15 -10.64
CA SER A 83 15.43 -6.69 -10.47
C SER A 83 14.37 -6.28 -9.43
N CYS A 84 13.21 -6.95 -9.42
CA CYS A 84 12.16 -6.74 -8.41
C CYS A 84 12.63 -7.18 -7.02
N VAL A 85 13.16 -8.41 -6.92
CA VAL A 85 13.69 -8.96 -5.66
C VAL A 85 14.76 -8.05 -5.09
N LYS A 86 15.68 -7.55 -5.92
CA LYS A 86 16.78 -6.68 -5.49
C LYS A 86 16.28 -5.38 -4.89
N LEU A 87 15.32 -4.69 -5.52
CA LEU A 87 14.76 -3.46 -4.97
C LEU A 87 14.05 -3.69 -3.64
N MET A 88 13.16 -4.69 -3.57
CA MET A 88 12.40 -4.98 -2.36
C MET A 88 13.33 -5.37 -1.20
N ARG A 89 14.38 -6.14 -1.50
CA ARG A 89 15.43 -6.45 -0.52
C ARG A 89 16.26 -5.22 -0.15
N GLY A 90 16.55 -4.33 -1.08
CA GLY A 90 17.22 -3.06 -0.78
C GLY A 90 16.47 -2.24 0.26
N LEU A 91 15.15 -2.11 0.10
CA LEU A 91 14.27 -1.45 1.06
C LEU A 91 14.23 -2.21 2.40
N LEU A 92 14.12 -3.54 2.38
CA LEU A 92 14.17 -4.37 3.58
C LEU A 92 15.44 -4.13 4.38
N MET A 93 16.61 -4.16 3.71
CA MET A 93 17.90 -3.94 4.35
C MET A 93 18.02 -2.53 4.93
N ALA A 94 17.52 -1.50 4.23
CA ALA A 94 17.49 -0.13 4.71
C ALA A 94 16.62 0.01 5.98
N MET A 95 15.44 -0.61 5.99
CA MET A 95 14.57 -0.64 7.17
C MET A 95 15.17 -1.45 8.32
N MET A 96 15.80 -2.59 8.05
CA MET A 96 16.46 -3.43 9.06
C MET A 96 17.63 -2.72 9.75
N LYS A 97 18.34 -1.83 9.04
CA LYS A 97 19.35 -0.94 9.65
C LYS A 97 18.73 -0.03 10.73
N GLN A 98 17.44 0.27 10.64
CA GLN A 98 16.68 1.06 11.60
C GLN A 98 15.85 0.19 12.57
N LYS A 99 16.21 -1.08 12.79
CA LYS A 99 15.50 -2.00 13.72
C LYS A 99 15.22 -1.41 15.11
N ASN A 100 16.12 -0.59 15.64
CA ASN A 100 15.97 0.04 16.95
C ASN A 100 14.79 1.04 16.98
N LYS A 101 14.56 1.75 15.87
CA LYS A 101 13.40 2.64 15.70
C LYS A 101 12.10 1.85 15.67
N VAL A 102 12.06 0.74 14.91
CA VAL A 102 10.89 -0.16 14.90
C VAL A 102 10.57 -0.68 16.30
N GLU A 103 11.59 -1.10 17.05
CA GLU A 103 11.43 -1.58 18.42
C GLU A 103 10.86 -0.50 19.36
N GLN A 104 11.36 0.74 19.27
CA GLN A 104 10.89 1.87 20.08
C GLN A 104 9.47 2.32 19.69
N PHE A 105 9.20 2.47 18.39
CA PHE A 105 7.93 2.97 17.88
C PHE A 105 6.73 2.11 18.28
N LYS A 106 6.89 0.77 18.36
CA LYS A 106 5.84 -0.14 18.86
C LYS A 106 5.32 0.22 20.25
N SER A 107 6.08 0.98 21.04
CA SER A 107 5.66 1.44 22.38
C SER A 107 5.39 2.94 22.42
N THR A 108 6.19 3.76 21.75
CA THR A 108 6.10 5.21 21.86
C THR A 108 5.09 5.82 20.90
N GLN A 109 4.92 5.22 19.71
CA GLN A 109 4.13 5.75 18.59
C GLN A 109 4.47 7.22 18.25
N ASN A 110 5.68 7.65 18.61
CA ASN A 110 6.14 9.03 18.44
C ASN A 110 6.72 9.20 17.03
N PRO A 111 6.38 10.27 16.29
CA PRO A 111 6.96 10.53 14.97
C PRO A 111 8.51 10.51 14.92
N LEU A 112 9.20 10.86 16.00
CA LEU A 112 10.67 10.85 16.06
C LEU A 112 11.27 9.43 16.10
N ASP A 113 10.50 8.47 16.62
CA ASP A 113 10.91 7.07 16.70
C ASP A 113 10.52 6.29 15.44
N ALA A 114 9.82 6.94 14.50
CA ALA A 114 9.37 6.33 13.25
C ALA A 114 10.54 5.96 12.32
N LEU A 115 10.31 4.95 11.48
CA LEU A 115 11.19 4.65 10.36
C LEU A 115 11.28 5.85 9.41
N HIS A 116 12.46 6.02 8.80
CA HIS A 116 12.59 7.03 7.75
C HIS A 116 11.85 6.60 6.48
N ALA A 117 11.09 7.52 5.90
CA ALA A 117 10.42 7.30 4.61
C ALA A 117 11.34 7.28 3.38
N LYS A 118 12.60 7.72 3.51
CA LYS A 118 13.57 7.83 2.43
C LYS A 118 14.99 7.48 2.88
N TYR A 119 15.77 6.90 1.97
CA TYR A 119 17.12 6.39 2.22
C TYR A 119 18.09 6.83 1.14
N HIS A 120 19.39 6.66 1.37
CA HIS A 120 20.41 6.85 0.36
C HIS A 120 20.32 5.70 -0.65
N SER A 121 20.18 5.99 -1.94
CA SER A 121 19.99 4.96 -2.97
C SER A 121 21.17 3.99 -3.04
N ALA A 122 22.41 4.48 -2.92
CA ALA A 122 23.61 3.65 -2.96
C ALA A 122 23.91 2.82 -1.69
N THR A 123 23.61 3.34 -0.49
CA THR A 123 24.02 2.69 0.77
C THR A 123 22.84 2.15 1.60
N GLY A 124 21.63 2.66 1.39
CA GLY A 124 20.46 2.37 2.22
C GLY A 124 20.47 3.04 3.60
N ASP A 125 21.34 4.03 3.81
CA ASP A 125 21.42 4.77 5.08
C ASP A 125 20.44 5.94 5.13
N SER A 126 20.22 6.49 6.32
CA SER A 126 19.45 7.73 6.51
C SER A 126 20.12 8.91 5.81
N VAL A 127 19.31 9.72 5.11
CA VAL A 127 19.79 10.89 4.34
C VAL A 127 19.52 12.23 5.00
N VAL A 128 18.62 12.26 5.99
CA VAL A 128 18.25 13.45 6.77
C VAL A 128 18.05 13.05 8.23
N GLY A 129 18.09 14.01 9.14
CA GLY A 129 17.87 13.79 10.57
C GLY A 129 16.40 13.59 10.94
N ASP A 130 16.14 12.96 12.10
CA ASP A 130 14.79 12.58 12.56
C ASP A 130 13.80 13.75 12.68
N LYS A 131 14.31 14.98 12.85
CA LYS A 131 13.50 16.21 13.00
C LYS A 131 13.37 17.02 11.72
N GLU A 132 14.07 16.62 10.66
CA GLU A 132 14.20 17.42 9.44
C GLU A 132 13.16 17.06 8.39
N TRP A 133 12.39 15.99 8.61
CA TRP A 133 11.41 15.49 7.66
C TRP A 133 10.21 14.82 8.31
N GLY A 134 9.07 14.83 7.62
CA GLY A 134 7.87 14.08 7.99
C GLY A 134 8.04 12.58 7.75
N HIS A 135 8.86 11.92 8.58
CA HIS A 135 9.24 10.51 8.40
C HIS A 135 8.14 9.51 8.70
N LEU A 136 7.27 9.81 9.67
CA LEU A 136 6.14 8.93 10.00
C LEU A 136 5.13 8.93 8.84
N GLN A 137 5.29 7.96 7.94
CA GLN A 137 4.45 7.71 6.78
C GLN A 137 4.01 6.24 6.82
N ILE A 138 2.83 6.00 7.39
CA ILE A 138 2.31 4.65 7.60
C ILE A 138 1.93 4.04 6.25
N ASP A 139 1.45 4.85 5.31
CA ASP A 139 1.15 4.44 3.94
C ASP A 139 2.35 3.78 3.26
N ALA A 140 3.56 4.33 3.42
CA ALA A 140 4.75 3.84 2.74
C ALA A 140 5.17 2.44 3.21
N ILE A 141 5.18 2.21 4.53
CA ILE A 141 5.50 0.88 5.11
C ILE A 141 4.40 -0.12 4.77
N SER A 142 3.13 0.31 4.83
CA SER A 142 1.99 -0.53 4.50
C SER A 142 1.99 -0.92 3.02
N LEU A 143 2.29 0.00 2.11
CA LEU A 143 2.43 -0.29 0.68
C LEU A 143 3.56 -1.30 0.44
N TYR A 144 4.70 -1.15 1.10
CA TYR A 144 5.79 -2.13 1.00
C TYR A 144 5.33 -3.53 1.42
N LEU A 145 4.64 -3.65 2.56
CA LEU A 145 4.12 -4.94 3.05
C LEU A 145 3.05 -5.53 2.12
N LEU A 146 2.13 -4.71 1.64
CA LEU A 146 1.10 -5.12 0.69
C LEU A 146 1.72 -5.68 -0.60
N ILE A 147 2.68 -4.95 -1.19
CA ILE A 147 3.32 -5.39 -2.44
C ILE A 147 4.27 -6.57 -2.21
N LEU A 148 4.95 -6.63 -1.06
CA LEU A 148 5.69 -7.83 -0.66
C LEU A 148 4.77 -9.05 -0.65
N ALA A 149 3.58 -8.94 -0.06
CA ALA A 149 2.61 -10.02 0.00
C ALA A 149 2.15 -10.46 -1.41
N GLN A 150 1.79 -9.50 -2.27
CA GLN A 150 1.36 -9.78 -3.65
C GLN A 150 2.50 -10.43 -4.47
N MET A 151 3.73 -9.93 -4.35
CA MET A 151 4.90 -10.49 -5.03
C MET A 151 5.23 -11.90 -4.54
N THR A 152 5.19 -12.15 -3.22
CA THR A 152 5.39 -13.49 -2.66
C THR A 152 4.30 -14.46 -3.12
N ALA A 153 3.04 -14.04 -3.13
CA ALA A 153 1.93 -14.83 -3.65
C ALA A 153 2.06 -15.14 -5.16
N SER A 154 2.68 -14.23 -5.94
CA SER A 154 3.02 -14.47 -7.36
C SER A 154 4.20 -15.44 -7.58
N GLY A 155 4.87 -15.86 -6.49
CA GLY A 155 5.97 -16.81 -6.50
C GLY A 155 7.37 -16.21 -6.39
N LEU A 156 7.50 -14.89 -6.17
CA LEU A 156 8.80 -14.26 -5.94
C LEU A 156 9.33 -14.57 -4.54
N GLN A 157 10.60 -14.98 -4.47
CA GLN A 157 11.30 -15.18 -3.21
C GLN A 157 12.05 -13.90 -2.87
N ILE A 158 11.51 -13.12 -1.92
CA ILE A 158 12.09 -11.85 -1.47
C ILE A 158 12.73 -11.99 -0.09
N VAL A 159 12.12 -12.78 0.80
CA VAL A 159 12.57 -13.01 2.18
C VAL A 159 13.37 -14.32 2.23
N PHE A 160 14.57 -14.28 2.82
CA PHE A 160 15.55 -15.37 2.71
C PHE A 160 15.84 -16.08 4.04
N CYS A 161 15.57 -15.46 5.18
CA CYS A 161 15.85 -16.08 6.47
C CYS A 161 14.83 -15.70 7.55
N LEU A 162 14.81 -16.46 8.64
CA LEU A 162 13.89 -16.24 9.76
C LEU A 162 14.16 -14.93 10.51
N ASP A 163 15.38 -14.39 10.43
CA ASP A 163 15.69 -13.06 10.98
C ASP A 163 14.92 -11.97 10.22
N GLU A 164 14.85 -12.07 8.89
CA GLU A 164 14.05 -11.18 8.04
C GLU A 164 12.53 -11.37 8.25
N VAL A 165 12.07 -12.62 8.41
CA VAL A 165 10.66 -12.93 8.77
C VAL A 165 10.28 -12.24 10.08
N ALA A 166 11.12 -12.38 11.11
CA ALA A 166 10.87 -11.75 12.40
C ALA A 166 10.82 -10.22 12.28
N PHE A 167 11.70 -9.61 11.48
CA PHE A 167 11.65 -8.18 11.22
C PHE A 167 10.34 -7.75 10.54
N ILE A 168 9.89 -8.49 9.51
CA ILE A 168 8.63 -8.21 8.82
C ILE A 168 7.42 -8.36 9.75
N GLN A 169 7.43 -9.37 10.63
CA GLN A 169 6.41 -9.50 11.68
C GLN A 169 6.38 -8.29 12.63
N ASN A 170 7.53 -7.65 12.89
CA ASN A 170 7.57 -6.39 13.66
C ASN A 170 7.08 -5.18 12.86
N LEU A 171 7.25 -5.16 11.52
CA LEU A 171 6.63 -4.13 10.68
C LEU A 171 5.11 -4.25 10.67
N VAL A 172 4.55 -5.45 10.77
CA VAL A 172 3.10 -5.64 11.01
C VAL A 172 2.68 -4.97 12.32
N PHE A 173 3.40 -5.21 13.42
CA PHE A 173 3.11 -4.55 14.69
C PHE A 173 3.35 -3.04 14.66
N TYR A 174 4.24 -2.56 13.79
CA TYR A 174 4.46 -1.14 13.57
C TYR A 174 3.22 -0.46 12.95
N ILE A 175 2.49 -1.14 12.07
CA ILE A 175 1.29 -0.60 11.39
C ILE A 175 -0.04 -1.02 12.04
N GLU A 176 -0.06 -1.94 13.00
CA GLU A 176 -1.30 -2.53 13.54
C GLU A 176 -2.25 -1.48 14.17
N SER A 177 -1.70 -0.38 14.68
CA SER A 177 -2.46 0.72 15.30
C SER A 177 -2.70 1.91 14.36
N ALA A 178 -2.62 1.73 13.04
CA ALA A 178 -2.77 2.83 12.07
C ALA A 178 -4.08 3.63 12.19
N TYR A 179 -5.16 3.00 12.66
CA TYR A 179 -6.47 3.64 12.86
C TYR A 179 -6.47 4.75 13.93
N CYS A 180 -5.45 4.84 14.78
CA CYS A 180 -5.36 5.84 15.84
C CYS A 180 -4.01 6.58 15.90
N ILE A 181 -3.11 6.33 14.95
CA ILE A 181 -1.80 7.01 14.87
C ILE A 181 -1.86 8.07 13.77
N PRO A 182 -1.83 9.36 14.11
CA PRO A 182 -1.65 10.43 13.13
C PRO A 182 -0.28 10.32 12.45
N ASP A 183 -0.23 10.53 11.14
CA ASP A 183 0.99 10.49 10.34
C ASP A 183 1.10 11.67 9.35
N TYR A 184 2.19 11.72 8.58
CA TYR A 184 2.40 12.78 7.58
C TYR A 184 1.69 12.52 6.24
N GLY A 185 1.04 11.38 6.10
CA GLY A 185 0.30 10.96 4.91
C GLY A 185 1.15 10.82 3.64
N ILE A 186 0.49 10.46 2.55
CA ILE A 186 1.12 10.18 1.26
C ILE A 186 1.84 11.39 0.63
N TRP A 187 1.52 12.61 1.09
CA TRP A 187 2.12 13.85 0.61
C TRP A 187 3.16 14.44 1.55
N GLU A 188 3.49 13.74 2.65
CA GLU A 188 4.59 14.08 3.56
C GLU A 188 4.39 15.41 4.33
N ARG A 189 3.12 15.80 4.52
CA ARG A 189 2.72 17.11 5.09
C ARG A 189 1.93 17.02 6.38
N GLY A 190 1.29 15.88 6.64
CA GLY A 190 0.38 15.71 7.77
C GLY A 190 -0.90 16.46 7.50
N ASP A 191 -1.11 17.58 8.16
CA ASP A 191 -2.29 18.42 7.99
C ASP A 191 -2.29 19.25 6.68
N LYS A 192 -3.45 19.82 6.33
CA LYS A 192 -3.64 20.66 5.14
C LYS A 192 -2.81 21.95 5.16
N SER A 193 -2.59 22.53 6.34
CA SER A 193 -1.78 23.75 6.49
C SER A 193 -0.28 23.48 6.44
N ASN A 194 0.14 22.21 6.43
CA ASN A 194 1.53 21.79 6.33
C ASN A 194 2.40 22.54 7.36
N HIS A 195 1.95 22.61 8.61
CA HIS A 195 2.71 23.21 9.72
C HIS A 195 3.53 22.18 10.51
N GLY A 196 3.72 20.98 9.94
CA GLY A 196 4.55 19.92 10.52
C GLY A 196 3.84 19.06 11.56
N LEU A 197 2.50 19.16 11.66
CA LEU A 197 1.71 18.30 12.55
C LEU A 197 1.13 17.11 11.78
N PRO A 198 1.26 15.89 12.32
CA PRO A 198 0.64 14.72 11.73
C PRO A 198 -0.89 14.73 11.92
N GLU A 199 -1.59 14.08 11.00
CA GLU A 199 -3.05 13.89 11.06
C GLU A 199 -3.42 12.44 10.78
N LEU A 200 -4.62 12.05 11.21
CA LEU A 200 -5.16 10.76 10.82
C LEU A 200 -5.61 10.83 9.34
N ASN A 201 -4.86 10.13 8.47
CA ASN A 201 -5.05 10.13 7.02
C ASN A 201 -5.72 8.82 6.58
N ALA A 202 -6.87 8.92 5.90
CA ALA A 202 -7.63 7.79 5.39
C ALA A 202 -6.81 7.00 4.34
N SER A 203 -5.97 7.66 3.54
CA SER A 203 -5.05 7.00 2.62
C SER A 203 -4.10 6.01 3.33
N SER A 204 -3.51 6.43 4.46
CA SER A 204 -2.63 5.63 5.31
C SER A 204 -3.37 4.49 6.02
N ILE A 205 -4.56 4.76 6.59
CA ILE A 205 -5.40 3.73 7.25
C ILE A 205 -5.83 2.65 6.25
N GLY A 206 -6.28 3.06 5.06
CA GLY A 206 -6.70 2.14 4.01
C GLY A 206 -5.57 1.26 3.52
N MET A 207 -4.38 1.84 3.31
CA MET A 207 -3.20 1.07 2.93
C MET A 207 -2.77 0.10 4.04
N ALA A 208 -2.79 0.53 5.31
CA ALA A 208 -2.48 -0.31 6.47
C ALA A 208 -3.46 -1.46 6.61
N LYS A 209 -4.77 -1.22 6.49
CA LYS A 209 -5.78 -2.28 6.46
C LYS A 209 -5.45 -3.31 5.39
N ALA A 210 -5.16 -2.85 4.17
CA ALA A 210 -4.87 -3.76 3.06
C ALA A 210 -3.61 -4.59 3.31
N ALA A 211 -2.57 -3.99 3.87
CA ALA A 211 -1.34 -4.68 4.25
C ALA A 211 -1.59 -5.71 5.36
N LEU A 212 -2.31 -5.36 6.41
CA LEU A 212 -2.65 -6.26 7.53
C LEU A 212 -3.41 -7.49 7.04
N GLU A 213 -4.41 -7.31 6.18
CA GLU A 213 -5.17 -8.41 5.59
C GLU A 213 -4.31 -9.26 4.63
N ALA A 214 -3.46 -8.63 3.79
CA ALA A 214 -2.63 -9.34 2.83
C ALA A 214 -1.50 -10.15 3.47
N MET A 215 -0.97 -9.69 4.60
CA MET A 215 0.10 -10.34 5.35
C MET A 215 -0.40 -11.47 6.25
N ASN A 216 -1.68 -11.47 6.63
CA ASN A 216 -2.21 -12.49 7.53
C ASN A 216 -2.16 -13.88 6.91
N GLU A 217 -1.55 -14.83 7.62
CA GLU A 217 -1.36 -16.23 7.21
C GLU A 217 -0.51 -16.40 5.94
N LEU A 218 0.21 -15.36 5.52
CA LEU A 218 1.12 -15.43 4.40
C LEU A 218 2.44 -16.09 4.83
N ASP A 219 2.86 -17.12 4.08
CA ASP A 219 4.19 -17.70 4.21
C ASP A 219 5.20 -16.90 3.37
N LEU A 220 6.14 -16.22 4.04
CA LEU A 220 7.13 -15.36 3.39
C LEU A 220 8.18 -16.13 2.56
N PHE A 221 8.33 -17.43 2.77
CA PHE A 221 9.17 -18.29 1.91
C PHE A 221 8.38 -18.90 0.74
N GLY A 222 7.10 -18.56 0.60
CA GLY A 222 6.19 -19.09 -0.40
C GLY A 222 6.08 -20.61 -0.28
N ALA A 223 6.13 -21.32 -1.41
CA ALA A 223 5.97 -22.77 -1.46
C ALA A 223 7.08 -23.58 -0.73
N ARG A 224 8.14 -22.92 -0.24
CA ARG A 224 9.25 -23.58 0.48
C ARG A 224 9.23 -23.34 1.99
N GLY A 225 8.23 -22.64 2.50
CA GLY A 225 8.17 -22.28 3.90
C GLY A 225 7.51 -23.32 4.80
N GLY A 226 7.25 -22.91 6.03
CA GLY A 226 6.58 -23.68 7.06
C GLY A 226 6.06 -22.76 8.17
N PRO A 227 5.54 -23.31 9.27
CA PRO A 227 4.87 -22.51 10.31
C PRO A 227 5.72 -21.36 10.88
N SER A 228 7.04 -21.47 10.85
CA SER A 228 7.95 -20.42 11.35
C SER A 228 8.16 -19.24 10.39
N SER A 229 7.79 -19.36 9.12
CA SER A 229 7.87 -18.28 8.12
C SER A 229 6.52 -17.62 7.81
N VAL A 230 5.46 -18.06 8.49
CA VAL A 230 4.11 -17.51 8.39
C VAL A 230 3.99 -16.24 9.24
N ILE A 231 3.39 -15.21 8.66
CA ILE A 231 3.07 -13.96 9.35
C ILE A 231 1.66 -14.04 9.94
N HIS A 232 1.52 -13.55 11.16
CA HIS A 232 0.25 -13.56 11.89
C HIS A 232 -0.19 -12.15 12.23
N VAL A 233 -1.46 -11.86 11.97
CA VAL A 233 -2.09 -10.57 12.25
C VAL A 233 -3.33 -10.80 13.10
N LEU A 234 -3.60 -9.89 14.04
CA LEU A 234 -4.86 -9.93 14.78
C LEU A 234 -5.97 -9.31 13.93
N ALA A 235 -7.03 -10.09 13.73
CA ALA A 235 -8.16 -9.70 12.90
C ALA A 235 -8.85 -8.41 13.42
N ASP A 236 -8.83 -8.20 14.74
CA ASP A 236 -9.40 -7.01 15.37
C ASP A 236 -8.76 -5.71 14.87
N GLU A 237 -7.45 -5.70 14.61
CA GLU A 237 -6.75 -4.47 14.19
C GLU A 237 -7.12 -4.06 12.76
N ALA A 238 -7.25 -5.03 11.84
CA ALA A 238 -7.78 -4.78 10.50
C ALA A 238 -9.23 -4.29 10.55
N GLN A 239 -10.06 -4.85 11.44
CA GLN A 239 -11.46 -4.44 11.59
C GLN A 239 -11.61 -3.03 12.16
N LYS A 240 -10.75 -2.63 13.12
CA LYS A 240 -10.71 -1.25 13.62
C LYS A 240 -10.34 -0.26 12.51
N CYS A 241 -9.34 -0.60 11.67
CA CYS A 241 -9.00 0.20 10.49
C CYS A 241 -10.19 0.32 9.53
N GLN A 242 -10.93 -0.78 9.31
CA GLN A 242 -12.14 -0.76 8.47
C GLN A 242 -13.22 0.16 9.04
N ALA A 243 -13.53 0.06 10.34
CA ALA A 243 -14.57 0.88 10.97
C ALA A 243 -14.25 2.37 10.87
N VAL A 244 -13.00 2.75 11.13
CA VAL A 244 -12.54 4.15 10.98
C VAL A 244 -12.60 4.58 9.51
N LEU A 245 -12.10 3.77 8.58
CA LEU A 245 -12.10 4.09 7.15
C LEU A 245 -13.51 4.31 6.60
N GLN A 246 -14.47 3.45 6.96
CA GLN A 246 -15.88 3.59 6.56
C GLN A 246 -16.51 4.89 7.10
N SER A 247 -16.09 5.35 8.28
CA SER A 247 -16.58 6.61 8.86
C SER A 247 -15.92 7.87 8.29
N MET A 248 -14.70 7.73 7.76
CA MET A 248 -13.93 8.86 7.22
C MET A 248 -14.28 9.15 5.77
N LEU A 249 -14.35 8.12 4.92
CA LEU A 249 -14.56 8.32 3.49
C LEU A 249 -15.88 9.06 3.18
N PRO A 250 -15.90 9.96 2.19
CA PRO A 250 -14.83 10.26 1.22
C PRO A 250 -13.77 11.28 1.71
N ARG A 251 -13.77 11.65 2.99
CA ARG A 251 -12.82 12.60 3.56
C ARG A 251 -11.45 11.93 3.77
N GLU A 252 -10.38 12.67 3.49
CA GLU A 252 -9.01 12.20 3.72
C GLU A 252 -8.58 12.36 5.19
N SER A 253 -8.78 13.54 5.78
CA SER A 253 -8.35 13.80 7.16
C SER A 253 -9.22 14.89 7.80
N SER A 254 -8.92 15.26 9.05
CA SER A 254 -9.69 16.30 9.75
C SER A 254 -9.69 17.64 9.00
N SER A 255 -8.55 17.99 8.38
CA SER A 255 -8.35 19.24 7.65
C SER A 255 -8.49 19.10 6.13
N LYS A 256 -8.32 17.90 5.55
CA LYS A 256 -8.46 17.65 4.11
C LYS A 256 -9.84 17.06 3.81
N GLU A 257 -10.71 17.86 3.20
CA GLU A 257 -12.09 17.46 2.92
C GLU A 257 -12.18 16.31 1.89
N LEU A 258 -11.16 16.18 1.03
CA LEU A 258 -11.04 15.19 -0.03
C LEU A 258 -9.58 15.16 -0.53
N ASP A 259 -9.10 13.99 -0.95
CA ASP A 259 -7.76 13.81 -1.53
C ASP A 259 -7.81 12.74 -2.64
N SER A 260 -7.09 12.97 -3.74
CA SER A 260 -7.00 12.04 -4.87
C SER A 260 -6.16 10.79 -4.54
N GLY A 261 -5.32 10.82 -3.51
CA GLY A 261 -4.59 9.68 -2.97
C GLY A 261 -5.50 8.54 -2.52
N LEU A 262 -6.77 8.83 -2.18
CA LEU A 262 -7.80 7.85 -1.88
C LEU A 262 -8.08 6.86 -3.02
N LEU A 263 -7.75 7.20 -4.27
CA LEU A 263 -7.82 6.27 -5.41
C LEU A 263 -6.96 5.02 -5.18
N SER A 264 -5.83 5.15 -4.49
CA SER A 264 -4.95 4.01 -4.13
C SER A 264 -5.55 3.08 -3.07
N VAL A 265 -6.58 3.56 -2.35
CA VAL A 265 -7.27 2.85 -1.27
C VAL A 265 -8.54 2.16 -1.76
N ILE A 266 -9.39 2.87 -2.50
CA ILE A 266 -10.66 2.34 -3.02
C ILE A 266 -10.46 1.39 -4.20
N SER A 267 -9.27 1.39 -4.80
CA SER A 267 -8.90 0.59 -5.97
C SER A 267 -7.47 0.06 -5.84
N PHE A 268 -6.82 -0.23 -6.97
CA PHE A 268 -5.44 -0.71 -7.00
C PHE A 268 -4.47 0.32 -6.37
N PRO A 269 -3.56 -0.12 -5.48
CA PRO A 269 -3.26 -1.51 -5.14
C PRO A 269 -4.02 -2.07 -3.93
N ALA A 270 -4.65 -1.23 -3.11
CA ALA A 270 -5.09 -1.64 -1.78
C ALA A 270 -6.41 -2.43 -1.77
N PHE A 271 -7.40 -2.01 -2.55
CA PHE A 271 -8.78 -2.53 -2.48
C PHE A 271 -9.25 -2.68 -1.03
N ALA A 272 -9.17 -1.59 -0.26
CA ALA A 272 -9.37 -1.64 1.19
C ALA A 272 -10.82 -1.40 1.61
N VAL A 273 -11.68 -0.94 0.70
CA VAL A 273 -13.09 -0.61 0.99
C VAL A 273 -13.97 -1.69 0.41
N ASP A 274 -14.89 -2.22 1.22
CA ASP A 274 -15.79 -3.31 0.86
C ASP A 274 -17.17 -2.84 0.39
N ASP A 275 -17.62 -1.65 0.79
CA ASP A 275 -18.90 -1.07 0.35
C ASP A 275 -18.79 -0.47 -1.07
N PRO A 276 -19.47 -1.05 -2.08
CA PRO A 276 -19.45 -0.53 -3.45
C PRO A 276 -20.01 0.89 -3.58
N ASN A 277 -20.99 1.27 -2.74
CA ASN A 277 -21.57 2.61 -2.78
C ASN A 277 -20.55 3.63 -2.31
N LEU A 278 -19.88 3.37 -1.20
CA LEU A 278 -18.83 4.24 -0.66
C LEU A 278 -17.64 4.37 -1.63
N ILE A 279 -17.28 3.28 -2.32
CA ILE A 279 -16.27 3.31 -3.40
C ILE A 279 -16.71 4.23 -4.53
N SER A 280 -17.95 4.12 -5.01
CA SER A 280 -18.48 5.00 -6.08
C SER A 280 -18.53 6.45 -5.63
N GLU A 281 -19.10 6.72 -4.45
CA GLU A 281 -19.22 8.08 -3.90
C GLU A 281 -17.86 8.74 -3.73
N THR A 282 -16.85 8.01 -3.25
CA THR A 282 -15.49 8.53 -3.10
C THR A 282 -14.87 8.85 -4.46
N ARG A 283 -14.97 7.94 -5.42
CA ARG A 283 -14.46 8.17 -6.78
C ARG A 283 -15.14 9.36 -7.45
N ASP A 284 -16.47 9.43 -7.37
CA ASP A 284 -17.26 10.49 -7.99
C ASP A 284 -16.96 11.85 -7.32
N ALA A 285 -16.72 11.89 -6.00
CA ALA A 285 -16.27 13.08 -5.31
C ALA A 285 -14.91 13.57 -5.83
N ILE A 286 -13.93 12.65 -6.01
CA ILE A 286 -12.60 12.97 -6.55
C ILE A 286 -12.71 13.49 -7.98
N VAL A 287 -13.42 12.76 -8.85
CA VAL A 287 -13.58 13.11 -10.27
C VAL A 287 -14.35 14.43 -10.43
N SER A 288 -15.35 14.71 -9.58
CA SER A 288 -16.14 15.94 -9.69
C SER A 288 -15.42 17.18 -9.15
N LYS A 289 -14.61 17.05 -8.09
CA LYS A 289 -14.03 18.20 -7.38
C LYS A 289 -12.54 18.42 -7.67
N LEU A 290 -11.79 17.37 -7.95
CA LEU A 290 -10.33 17.43 -8.09
C LEU A 290 -9.85 17.23 -9.52
N ARG A 291 -10.65 16.65 -10.42
CA ARG A 291 -10.28 16.48 -11.84
C ARG A 291 -10.19 17.84 -12.54
N GLY A 292 -9.06 18.07 -13.19
CA GLY A 292 -8.82 19.15 -14.15
C GLY A 292 -8.49 18.61 -15.54
N LYS A 293 -7.93 19.48 -16.39
CA LYS A 293 -7.60 19.15 -17.79
C LYS A 293 -6.36 18.26 -17.89
N TYR A 294 -5.42 18.39 -16.95
CA TYR A 294 -4.10 17.76 -16.97
C TYR A 294 -3.97 16.58 -16.00
N GLY A 295 -5.01 16.26 -15.24
CA GLY A 295 -4.99 15.23 -14.20
C GLY A 295 -5.94 15.58 -13.07
N CYS A 296 -5.67 15.09 -11.86
CA CYS A 296 -6.37 15.55 -10.66
C CYS A 296 -5.45 16.38 -9.76
N LYS A 297 -6.01 17.34 -9.04
CA LYS A 297 -5.35 17.99 -7.90
C LYS A 297 -5.13 16.95 -6.80
N ARG A 298 -4.07 17.08 -6.00
CA ARG A 298 -3.87 16.19 -4.84
C ARG A 298 -5.00 16.36 -3.84
N PHE A 299 -5.22 17.59 -3.40
CA PHE A 299 -6.36 18.02 -2.59
C PHE A 299 -6.65 19.51 -2.85
N LEU A 300 -7.80 20.01 -2.40
CA LEU A 300 -8.17 21.42 -2.56
C LEU A 300 -7.25 22.33 -1.75
N ARG A 301 -6.89 23.49 -2.30
CA ARG A 301 -5.96 24.48 -1.69
C ARG A 301 -4.57 23.92 -1.41
N ASP A 302 -4.13 22.96 -2.21
CA ASP A 302 -2.76 22.48 -2.19
C ASP A 302 -1.83 23.47 -2.90
N GLY A 303 -0.85 24.00 -2.16
CA GLY A 303 0.12 24.96 -2.68
C GLY A 303 1.29 24.35 -3.44
N TYR A 304 1.46 23.03 -3.44
CA TYR A 304 2.69 22.43 -3.99
C TYR A 304 2.91 22.75 -5.46
N ARG A 305 4.06 23.36 -5.73
CA ARG A 305 4.51 23.84 -7.05
C ARG A 305 3.54 24.83 -7.69
N THR A 306 2.68 25.47 -6.90
CA THR A 306 1.89 26.61 -7.37
C THR A 306 2.79 27.85 -7.46
N PRO A 307 2.49 28.82 -8.34
CA PRO A 307 3.29 30.04 -8.46
C PRO A 307 3.36 30.94 -7.22
N LYS A 308 2.50 30.69 -6.23
CA LYS A 308 2.41 31.47 -4.99
C LYS A 308 3.08 30.76 -3.81
N GLU A 309 3.54 29.52 -3.98
CA GLU A 309 4.27 28.79 -2.94
C GLU A 309 5.70 29.33 -2.81
N ASP A 310 6.13 29.60 -1.58
CA ASP A 310 7.53 29.86 -1.28
C ASP A 310 8.30 28.53 -1.18
N SER A 311 9.04 28.21 -2.24
CA SER A 311 9.82 26.97 -2.34
C SER A 311 11.01 26.88 -1.39
N ASN A 312 11.36 27.96 -0.67
CA ASN A 312 12.45 27.95 0.32
C ASN A 312 12.00 27.49 1.70
N ARG A 313 10.70 27.27 1.92
CA ARG A 313 10.13 26.90 3.23
C ARG A 313 9.49 25.54 3.15
N LEU A 314 9.69 24.73 4.19
CA LEU A 314 9.01 23.43 4.29
C LEU A 314 7.52 23.58 4.64
N HIS A 315 7.17 24.61 5.42
CA HIS A 315 5.83 24.82 5.97
C HIS A 315 5.16 26.07 5.42
N TYR A 316 3.84 26.03 5.28
CA TYR A 316 3.06 27.17 4.81
C TYR A 316 2.86 28.22 5.89
N ASP A 317 2.62 29.45 5.44
CA ASP A 317 2.04 30.47 6.30
C ASP A 317 0.53 30.20 6.44
N PRO A 318 -0.08 30.31 7.63
CA PRO A 318 -1.50 30.03 7.83
C PRO A 318 -2.44 30.78 6.88
N LEU A 319 -2.03 31.93 6.33
CA LEU A 319 -2.84 32.74 5.42
C LEU A 319 -2.70 32.33 3.94
N GLU A 320 -1.72 31.50 3.59
CA GLU A 320 -1.41 31.12 2.20
C GLU A 320 -2.42 30.16 1.58
N LEU A 321 -3.13 29.35 2.37
CA LEU A 321 -4.04 28.33 1.82
C LEU A 321 -5.11 28.91 0.89
N ARG A 322 -5.62 30.11 1.18
CA ARG A 322 -6.60 30.79 0.32
C ARG A 322 -5.97 31.26 -1.00
N MET A 323 -4.67 31.52 -1.01
CA MET A 323 -3.94 31.91 -2.22
C MET A 323 -3.79 30.74 -3.18
N PHE A 324 -3.80 29.49 -2.70
CA PHE A 324 -3.66 28.33 -3.60
C PHE A 324 -4.97 27.91 -4.28
N GLU A 325 -6.11 28.41 -3.80
CA GLU A 325 -7.42 28.08 -4.34
C GLU A 325 -7.51 28.41 -5.84
N ASN A 326 -7.98 27.45 -6.63
CA ASN A 326 -8.11 27.48 -8.08
C ASN A 326 -6.81 27.42 -8.90
N ILE A 327 -5.65 27.60 -8.29
CA ILE A 327 -4.34 27.52 -8.97
C ILE A 327 -3.57 26.25 -8.60
N GLU A 328 -4.18 25.32 -7.87
CA GLU A 328 -3.54 24.08 -7.41
C GLU A 328 -3.04 23.26 -8.59
N SER A 329 -1.83 22.70 -8.48
CA SER A 329 -1.21 21.86 -9.52
C SER A 329 -2.03 20.60 -9.81
N GLU A 330 -2.06 20.20 -11.09
CA GLU A 330 -2.77 19.01 -11.55
C GLU A 330 -1.78 17.89 -11.87
N TRP A 331 -2.07 16.67 -11.43
CA TRP A 331 -1.17 15.52 -11.52
C TRP A 331 -1.72 14.46 -12.47
N PRO A 332 -1.06 14.20 -13.62
CA PRO A 332 -1.45 13.14 -14.55
C PRO A 332 -1.45 11.73 -13.93
N LEU A 333 -0.70 11.55 -12.83
CA LEU A 333 -0.68 10.32 -12.03
C LEU A 333 -2.08 9.76 -11.74
N PHE A 334 -3.05 10.63 -11.46
CA PHE A 334 -4.40 10.18 -11.12
C PHE A 334 -5.21 9.70 -12.32
N PHE A 335 -4.86 10.10 -13.55
CA PHE A 335 -5.39 9.42 -14.73
C PHE A 335 -4.86 7.99 -14.83
N CYS A 336 -3.59 7.73 -14.48
CA CYS A 336 -3.08 6.35 -14.41
C CYS A 336 -3.86 5.50 -13.38
N TYR A 337 -4.17 6.06 -12.20
CA TYR A 337 -5.01 5.37 -11.21
C TYR A 337 -6.41 5.08 -11.72
N LEU A 338 -7.07 6.06 -12.36
CA LEU A 338 -8.41 5.88 -12.92
C LEU A 338 -8.42 4.85 -14.06
N ILE A 339 -7.42 4.86 -14.94
CA ILE A 339 -7.27 3.84 -15.99
C ILE A 339 -7.17 2.45 -15.37
N LEU A 340 -6.30 2.26 -14.36
CA LEU A 340 -6.16 0.98 -13.68
C LEU A 340 -7.48 0.56 -13.00
N ASP A 341 -8.13 1.48 -12.28
CA ASP A 341 -9.41 1.25 -11.63
C ASP A 341 -10.48 0.73 -12.62
N TYR A 342 -10.58 1.33 -13.81
CA TYR A 342 -11.51 0.89 -14.83
C TYR A 342 -11.05 -0.39 -15.55
N CYS A 343 -9.75 -0.65 -15.67
CA CYS A 343 -9.24 -1.97 -16.08
C CYS A 343 -9.68 -3.09 -15.12
N PHE A 344 -9.67 -2.83 -13.81
CA PHE A 344 -10.14 -3.80 -12.81
C PHE A 344 -11.67 -4.00 -12.85
N GLN A 345 -12.43 -2.99 -13.27
CA GLN A 345 -13.89 -3.07 -13.45
C GLN A 345 -14.32 -3.63 -14.82
N GLY A 346 -13.43 -3.64 -15.81
CA GLY A 346 -13.74 -4.00 -17.21
C GLY A 346 -14.54 -2.92 -17.96
N ASP A 347 -14.42 -1.64 -17.57
CA ASP A 347 -15.12 -0.52 -18.21
C ASP A 347 -14.29 0.07 -19.36
N GLU A 348 -14.39 -0.57 -20.53
CA GLU A 348 -13.68 -0.18 -21.76
C GLU A 348 -13.92 1.27 -22.21
N ILE A 349 -15.10 1.83 -21.91
CA ILE A 349 -15.45 3.20 -22.32
C ILE A 349 -14.61 4.19 -21.53
N ARG A 350 -14.57 4.04 -20.20
CA ARG A 350 -13.81 4.95 -19.33
C ARG A 350 -12.31 4.72 -19.44
N ILE A 351 -11.87 3.48 -19.68
CA ILE A 351 -10.46 3.17 -20.01
C ILE A 351 -10.00 4.01 -21.20
N LYS A 352 -10.82 4.06 -22.27
CA LYS A 352 -10.51 4.85 -23.46
C LYS A 352 -10.57 6.36 -23.19
N GLU A 353 -11.59 6.85 -22.50
CA GLU A 353 -11.74 8.28 -22.14
C GLU A 353 -10.51 8.80 -21.38
N TYR A 354 -10.12 8.13 -20.30
CA TYR A 354 -8.96 8.53 -19.51
C TYR A 354 -7.63 8.22 -20.22
N GLY A 355 -7.59 7.20 -21.08
CA GLY A 355 -6.45 6.91 -21.94
C GLY A 355 -6.15 8.05 -22.92
N GLU A 356 -7.18 8.55 -23.62
CA GLU A 356 -7.06 9.70 -24.52
C GLU A 356 -6.72 10.98 -23.75
N ALA A 357 -7.33 11.20 -22.58
CA ALA A 357 -7.00 12.33 -21.71
C ALA A 357 -5.53 12.31 -21.25
N LEU A 358 -5.01 11.13 -20.86
CA LEU A 358 -3.63 10.96 -20.48
C LEU A 358 -2.68 11.18 -21.66
N GLU A 359 -2.97 10.61 -22.83
CA GLU A 359 -2.13 10.77 -24.03
C GLU A 359 -1.97 12.24 -24.46
N ASN A 360 -3.01 13.07 -24.27
CA ASN A 360 -2.97 14.51 -24.55
C ASN A 360 -2.07 15.31 -23.59
N VAL A 361 -1.75 14.76 -22.42
CA VAL A 361 -0.96 15.44 -21.36
C VAL A 361 0.38 14.76 -21.13
N MET A 362 0.73 13.76 -21.93
CA MET A 362 2.08 13.18 -21.92
C MET A 362 3.03 14.06 -22.72
N VAL A 363 4.27 14.16 -22.24
CA VAL A 363 5.35 14.88 -22.91
C VAL A 363 6.10 13.91 -23.82
N GLU A 364 6.48 14.38 -25.01
CA GLU A 364 7.35 13.60 -25.90
C GLU A 364 8.81 13.71 -25.44
N GLY A 365 9.38 12.57 -25.06
CA GLY A 365 10.80 12.43 -24.78
C GLY A 365 11.62 12.11 -26.03
N GLU A 366 12.90 11.82 -25.82
CA GLU A 366 13.79 11.34 -26.87
C GLU A 366 13.25 10.06 -27.54
N ASP A 367 13.52 9.89 -28.83
CA ASP A 367 13.07 8.76 -29.65
C ASP A 367 11.53 8.57 -29.71
N GLY A 368 10.75 9.61 -29.42
CA GLY A 368 9.28 9.58 -29.49
C GLY A 368 8.61 8.85 -28.31
N MET A 369 9.34 8.59 -27.22
CA MET A 369 8.77 7.99 -26.02
C MET A 369 7.77 8.94 -25.36
N LYS A 370 6.63 8.41 -24.91
CA LYS A 370 5.64 9.18 -24.16
C LYS A 370 5.96 9.13 -22.66
N LEU A 371 6.18 10.30 -22.07
CA LEU A 371 6.57 10.49 -20.67
C LEU A 371 5.41 11.10 -19.89
N VAL A 372 5.08 10.51 -18.74
CA VAL A 372 4.11 11.09 -17.81
C VAL A 372 4.84 12.07 -16.88
N PRO A 373 4.58 13.39 -16.97
CA PRO A 373 5.22 14.36 -16.06
C PRO A 373 4.64 14.26 -14.65
N GLU A 374 5.39 14.80 -13.67
CA GLU A 374 4.96 14.86 -12.26
C GLU A 374 3.67 15.67 -12.10
N LEU A 375 3.65 16.90 -12.63
CA LEU A 375 2.49 17.78 -12.54
C LEU A 375 2.47 18.89 -13.60
N TYR A 376 1.33 19.54 -13.69
CA TYR A 376 1.07 20.74 -14.47
C TYR A 376 0.65 21.91 -13.59
N ALA A 377 1.37 23.02 -13.68
CA ALA A 377 1.14 24.23 -12.89
C ALA A 377 0.79 25.44 -13.76
N VAL A 378 0.07 26.39 -13.17
CA VAL A 378 -0.23 27.68 -13.77
C VAL A 378 1.07 28.46 -13.99
N PRO A 379 1.32 29.11 -15.13
CA PRO A 379 2.46 30.01 -15.30
C PRO A 379 2.39 31.22 -14.36
N THR A 380 3.53 31.64 -13.78
CA THR A 380 3.59 32.74 -12.80
C THR A 380 3.00 34.06 -13.31
N ASN A 381 3.09 34.33 -14.62
CA ASN A 381 2.57 35.54 -15.24
C ASN A 381 1.06 35.50 -15.56
N GLN A 382 0.39 34.37 -15.38
CA GLN A 382 -1.03 34.17 -15.72
C GLN A 382 -1.91 33.83 -14.51
N VAL A 383 -1.37 33.94 -13.28
CA VAL A 383 -2.09 33.63 -12.04
C VAL A 383 -3.35 34.47 -11.86
N ASP A 384 -3.27 35.77 -12.15
CA ASP A 384 -4.42 36.68 -12.01
C ASP A 384 -5.54 36.38 -13.00
N GLU A 385 -5.21 35.78 -14.15
CA GLU A 385 -6.19 35.35 -15.15
C GLU A 385 -6.89 34.06 -14.70
N GLU A 386 -6.11 33.09 -14.21
CA GLU A 386 -6.65 31.85 -13.66
C GLU A 386 -7.57 32.12 -12.45
N TYR A 387 -7.26 33.07 -11.57
CA TYR A 387 -8.17 33.44 -10.48
C TYR A 387 -9.49 34.03 -10.96
N LYS A 388 -9.47 34.82 -12.05
CA LYS A 388 -10.68 35.44 -12.60
C LYS A 388 -11.56 34.41 -13.29
N ASN A 389 -10.96 33.49 -14.04
CA ASN A 389 -11.64 32.46 -14.81
C ASN A 389 -10.93 31.10 -14.62
N PRO A 390 -11.22 30.35 -13.54
CA PRO A 390 -10.54 29.08 -13.26
C PRO A 390 -10.61 28.09 -14.44
N GLY A 391 -9.47 27.47 -14.77
CA GLY A 391 -9.34 26.52 -15.87
C GLY A 391 -9.15 27.14 -17.25
N CYS A 392 -8.99 28.46 -17.36
CA CYS A 392 -8.77 29.11 -18.66
C CYS A 392 -7.30 29.14 -19.09
N VAL A 393 -6.37 29.06 -18.14
CA VAL A 393 -4.93 29.16 -18.43
C VAL A 393 -4.35 27.81 -18.85
N GLU A 394 -3.54 27.83 -19.91
CA GLU A 394 -2.75 26.67 -20.30
C GLU A 394 -1.61 26.45 -19.29
N ARG A 395 -1.59 25.27 -18.68
CA ARG A 395 -0.61 24.92 -17.65
C ARG A 395 0.66 24.35 -18.26
N ILE A 396 1.78 24.55 -17.57
CA ILE A 396 3.09 24.05 -17.97
C ILE A 396 3.49 22.84 -17.13
N ALA A 397 4.11 21.84 -17.77
CA ALA A 397 4.66 20.69 -17.06
C ALA A 397 5.83 21.14 -16.17
N LEU A 398 5.82 20.75 -14.90
CA LEU A 398 6.89 21.02 -13.94
C LEU A 398 7.23 19.74 -13.15
N GLY A 399 8.38 19.77 -12.46
CA GLY A 399 8.86 18.65 -11.66
C GLY A 399 9.58 17.61 -12.51
N ARG A 400 9.52 16.34 -12.06
CA ARG A 400 10.17 15.22 -12.74
C ARG A 400 9.41 14.84 -14.02
N CYS A 401 10.13 14.57 -15.09
CA CYS A 401 9.56 14.06 -16.34
C CYS A 401 10.51 13.00 -16.95
N PRO A 402 10.15 11.71 -16.91
CA PRO A 402 8.93 11.15 -16.33
C PRO A 402 8.94 11.15 -14.79
N LEU A 403 7.76 11.18 -14.17
CA LEU A 403 7.59 10.71 -12.80
C LEU A 403 7.51 9.18 -12.83
N LEU A 404 8.53 8.49 -12.29
CA LEU A 404 8.63 7.01 -12.39
C LEU A 404 7.44 6.27 -11.78
N TRP A 405 6.84 6.79 -10.70
CA TRP A 405 5.59 6.28 -10.14
C TRP A 405 4.47 6.29 -11.18
N ALA A 406 4.18 7.45 -11.78
CA ALA A 406 3.11 7.58 -12.77
C ALA A 406 3.40 6.79 -14.05
N GLN A 407 4.66 6.80 -14.50
CA GLN A 407 5.12 6.04 -15.66
C GLN A 407 4.95 4.53 -15.46
N SER A 408 5.24 4.03 -14.25
CA SER A 408 5.06 2.62 -13.91
C SER A 408 3.59 2.21 -13.97
N LEU A 409 2.69 2.99 -13.36
CA LEU A 409 1.25 2.71 -13.42
C LEU A 409 0.69 2.81 -14.85
N TYR A 410 1.20 3.74 -15.66
CA TYR A 410 0.85 3.84 -17.08
C TYR A 410 1.22 2.56 -17.84
N ILE A 411 2.45 2.05 -17.67
CA ILE A 411 2.91 0.83 -18.32
C ILE A 411 2.04 -0.36 -17.88
N LEU A 412 1.72 -0.48 -16.60
CA LEU A 412 0.80 -1.51 -16.11
C LEU A 412 -0.59 -1.42 -16.76
N GLY A 413 -1.17 -0.23 -16.83
CA GLY A 413 -2.46 -0.01 -17.50
C GLY A 413 -2.41 -0.44 -18.96
N LYS A 414 -1.33 -0.11 -19.67
CA LYS A 414 -1.14 -0.54 -21.07
C LYS A 414 -0.94 -2.05 -21.22
N LEU A 415 -0.26 -2.72 -20.28
CA LEU A 415 -0.13 -4.18 -20.28
C LEU A 415 -1.48 -4.88 -20.06
N LEU A 416 -2.35 -4.33 -19.20
CA LEU A 416 -3.72 -4.81 -19.00
C LEU A 416 -4.59 -4.57 -20.23
N GLN A 417 -4.60 -3.35 -20.78
CA GLN A 417 -5.38 -2.99 -21.98
C GLN A 417 -5.01 -3.86 -23.19
N HIS A 418 -3.74 -4.24 -23.32
CA HIS A 418 -3.26 -5.10 -24.40
C HIS A 418 -3.39 -6.60 -24.09
N ASN A 419 -4.01 -6.98 -22.96
CA ASN A 419 -4.21 -8.36 -22.50
C ASN A 419 -2.92 -9.17 -22.29
N PHE A 420 -1.78 -8.49 -22.10
CA PHE A 420 -0.54 -9.15 -21.68
C PHE A 420 -0.63 -9.62 -20.23
N LEU A 421 -1.39 -8.89 -19.41
CA LEU A 421 -1.72 -9.21 -18.03
C LEU A 421 -3.23 -9.33 -17.85
N ALA A 422 -3.64 -10.25 -16.98
CA ALA A 422 -4.96 -10.25 -16.37
C ALA A 422 -4.91 -9.56 -15.00
N THR A 423 -6.05 -9.02 -14.56
CA THR A 423 -6.19 -8.32 -13.28
C THR A 423 -5.83 -9.21 -12.08
N GLY A 424 -6.15 -10.51 -12.14
CA GLY A 424 -5.76 -11.49 -11.12
C GLY A 424 -4.26 -11.77 -11.03
N GLU A 425 -3.47 -11.43 -12.06
CA GLU A 425 -2.00 -11.56 -12.01
C GLU A 425 -1.37 -10.41 -11.21
N LEU A 426 -1.98 -9.22 -11.22
CA LEU A 426 -1.56 -8.07 -10.39
C LEU A 426 -2.15 -8.09 -8.97
N ASP A 427 -3.15 -8.93 -8.73
CA ASP A 427 -3.80 -9.14 -7.44
C ASP A 427 -4.00 -10.65 -7.15
N PRO A 428 -2.89 -11.41 -6.99
CA PRO A 428 -2.96 -12.85 -6.70
C PRO A 428 -3.65 -13.18 -5.37
N LEU A 429 -3.71 -12.25 -4.43
CA LEU A 429 -4.45 -12.39 -3.17
C LEU A 429 -5.95 -12.09 -3.30
N ASN A 430 -6.43 -11.76 -4.50
CA ASN A 430 -7.84 -11.47 -4.81
C ASN A 430 -8.48 -10.40 -3.92
N ARG A 431 -7.71 -9.39 -3.51
CA ARG A 431 -8.21 -8.29 -2.69
C ARG A 431 -9.30 -7.49 -3.37
N ARG A 432 -9.31 -7.40 -4.70
CA ARG A 432 -10.37 -6.74 -5.48
C ARG A 432 -11.76 -7.36 -5.25
N LEU A 433 -11.83 -8.61 -4.79
CA LEU A 433 -13.08 -9.31 -4.50
C LEU A 433 -13.59 -9.02 -3.07
N CYS A 434 -12.97 -8.09 -2.33
CA CYS A 434 -13.39 -7.75 -0.97
C CYS A 434 -14.84 -7.23 -0.89
N SER A 435 -15.36 -6.63 -1.97
CA SER A 435 -16.73 -6.15 -2.08
C SER A 435 -17.74 -7.23 -2.48
N GLU A 436 -17.28 -8.45 -2.81
CA GLU A 436 -18.19 -9.56 -3.06
C GLU A 436 -18.90 -9.96 -1.76
N LYS A 437 -20.18 -10.32 -1.87
CA LYS A 437 -20.97 -10.75 -0.71
C LYS A 437 -20.34 -12.00 -0.10
N LYS A 438 -19.76 -11.83 1.09
CA LYS A 438 -19.34 -12.95 1.93
C LYS A 438 -20.59 -13.66 2.49
N PRO A 439 -20.55 -14.98 2.68
CA PRO A 439 -21.62 -15.69 3.37
C PRO A 439 -21.83 -15.09 4.77
N ASP A 440 -23.08 -15.06 5.23
CA ASP A 440 -23.42 -14.54 6.56
C ASP A 440 -22.60 -15.28 7.63
N VAL A 441 -21.82 -14.53 8.40
CA VAL A 441 -21.05 -15.07 9.52
C VAL A 441 -22.00 -15.27 10.69
N VAL A 442 -22.36 -16.51 10.99
CA VAL A 442 -23.17 -16.85 12.16
C VAL A 442 -22.28 -16.86 13.39
N VAL A 443 -22.47 -15.90 14.29
CA VAL A 443 -21.81 -15.90 15.60
C VAL A 443 -22.48 -16.97 16.46
N GLN A 444 -21.74 -18.01 16.81
CA GLN A 444 -22.18 -19.04 17.75
C GLN A 444 -21.60 -18.75 19.13
N VAL A 445 -22.46 -18.79 20.15
CA VAL A 445 -22.06 -18.63 21.55
C VAL A 445 -22.16 -20.00 22.22
N VAL A 446 -21.06 -20.46 22.80
CA VAL A 446 -21.00 -21.70 23.57
C VAL A 446 -20.78 -21.34 25.03
N ILE A 447 -21.59 -21.91 25.91
CA ILE A 447 -21.49 -21.74 27.37
C ILE A 447 -20.94 -23.05 27.94
N LEU A 448 -19.87 -22.95 28.74
CA LEU A 448 -19.28 -24.07 29.44
C LEU A 448 -19.41 -23.86 30.95
N ALA A 449 -19.73 -24.94 31.67
CA ALA A 449 -19.67 -24.94 33.13
C ALA A 449 -18.20 -24.97 33.59
N GLU A 450 -17.89 -24.19 34.63
CA GLU A 450 -16.55 -24.19 35.24
C GLU A 450 -16.25 -25.54 35.91
N ASP A 451 -17.24 -26.11 36.58
CA ASP A 451 -17.16 -27.39 37.27
C ASP A 451 -18.50 -28.15 37.22
N ALA A 452 -18.50 -29.38 37.76
CA ALA A 452 -19.69 -30.23 37.83
C ALA A 452 -20.80 -29.64 38.72
N ASP A 453 -20.45 -28.86 39.74
CA ASP A 453 -21.42 -28.25 40.65
C ASP A 453 -22.24 -27.16 39.94
N ILE A 454 -21.59 -26.35 39.10
CA ILE A 454 -22.25 -25.36 38.24
C ILE A 454 -23.05 -26.04 37.13
N GLN A 455 -22.54 -27.12 36.55
CA GLN A 455 -23.25 -27.92 35.56
C GLN A 455 -24.59 -28.44 36.09
N GLU A 456 -24.60 -29.06 37.28
CA GLU A 456 -25.81 -29.58 37.91
C GLU A 456 -26.82 -28.47 38.25
N LYS A 457 -26.35 -27.30 38.72
CA LYS A 457 -27.20 -26.13 38.99
C LYS A 457 -27.87 -25.58 37.73
N LEU A 458 -27.15 -25.56 36.60
CA LEU A 458 -27.71 -25.12 35.32
C LEU A 458 -28.71 -26.13 34.76
N GLU A 459 -28.43 -27.43 34.93
CA GLU A 459 -29.34 -28.51 34.55
C GLU A 459 -30.68 -28.44 35.30
N GLN A 460 -30.68 -28.03 36.58
CA GLN A 460 -31.92 -27.78 37.35
C GLN A 460 -32.82 -26.69 36.72
N HIS A 461 -32.27 -25.85 35.83
CA HIS A 461 -32.98 -24.82 35.09
C HIS A 461 -33.21 -25.20 33.61
N ASP A 462 -33.05 -26.47 33.24
CA ASP A 462 -33.16 -27.01 31.87
C ASP A 462 -32.08 -26.47 30.90
N ILE A 463 -30.98 -25.93 31.46
CA ILE A 463 -29.84 -25.42 30.69
C ILE A 463 -28.74 -26.49 30.64
N HIS A 464 -28.60 -27.12 29.48
CA HIS A 464 -27.64 -28.20 29.25
C HIS A 464 -26.29 -27.63 28.80
N VAL A 465 -25.24 -27.83 29.60
CA VAL A 465 -23.87 -27.36 29.31
C VAL A 465 -22.84 -28.46 29.54
N GLN A 466 -21.71 -28.34 28.85
CA GLN A 466 -20.54 -29.20 29.02
C GLN A 466 -19.54 -28.52 29.97
N THR A 467 -18.73 -29.29 30.69
CA THR A 467 -17.57 -28.76 31.43
C THR A 467 -16.36 -28.57 30.51
N MET A 468 -15.32 -27.88 30.99
CA MET A 468 -14.04 -27.79 30.27
C MET A 468 -13.37 -29.15 30.03
N ALA A 469 -13.63 -30.15 30.87
CA ALA A 469 -13.09 -31.50 30.68
C ALA A 469 -13.85 -32.29 29.60
N ASP A 470 -15.16 -32.03 29.44
CA ASP A 470 -16.03 -32.74 28.49
C ASP A 470 -15.80 -32.36 27.03
N VAL A 471 -15.15 -31.21 26.78
CA VAL A 471 -14.91 -30.69 25.42
C VAL A 471 -13.57 -31.13 24.81
N ALA A 472 -12.86 -32.06 25.45
CA ALA A 472 -11.66 -32.66 24.89
C ALA A 472 -11.95 -33.22 23.47
N PRO A 473 -11.08 -32.99 22.47
CA PRO A 473 -9.68 -32.57 22.59
C PRO A 473 -9.44 -31.04 22.56
N ILE A 474 -10.48 -30.20 22.66
CA ILE A 474 -10.33 -28.74 22.64
C ILE A 474 -9.90 -28.25 24.04
N GLU A 475 -8.74 -27.60 24.11
CA GLU A 475 -8.25 -26.95 25.31
C GLU A 475 -8.77 -25.51 25.40
N VAL A 476 -9.58 -25.23 26.42
CA VAL A 476 -10.10 -23.88 26.67
C VAL A 476 -9.15 -23.13 27.60
N GLN A 477 -8.67 -21.98 27.16
CA GLN A 477 -7.72 -21.14 27.92
C GLN A 477 -8.23 -19.69 28.01
N PRO A 478 -7.81 -18.89 29.01
CA PRO A 478 -8.20 -17.49 29.07
C PRO A 478 -7.46 -16.64 28.01
N ALA A 479 -8.10 -15.57 27.51
CA ALA A 479 -7.54 -14.63 26.51
C ALA A 479 -6.10 -14.15 26.82
N ARG A 480 -5.77 -14.00 28.11
CA ARG A 480 -4.40 -13.63 28.56
C ARG A 480 -3.30 -14.58 28.07
N VAL A 481 -3.63 -15.85 27.86
CA VAL A 481 -2.68 -16.85 27.34
C VAL A 481 -2.42 -16.59 25.87
N LEU A 482 -3.48 -16.32 25.08
CA LEU A 482 -3.34 -15.94 23.67
C LEU A 482 -2.52 -14.67 23.52
N SER A 483 -2.81 -13.66 24.34
CA SER A 483 -2.03 -12.43 24.43
C SER A 483 -0.54 -12.70 24.64
N TYR A 484 -0.21 -13.55 25.61
CA TYR A 484 1.17 -13.92 25.91
C TYR A 484 1.83 -14.68 24.74
N LEU A 485 1.11 -15.57 24.06
CA LEU A 485 1.62 -16.29 22.88
C LEU A 485 1.97 -15.32 21.75
N TYR A 486 1.12 -14.32 21.48
CA TYR A 486 1.39 -13.31 20.46
C TYR A 486 2.63 -12.45 20.75
N THR A 487 3.05 -12.31 22.02
CA THR A 487 4.29 -11.58 22.34
C THR A 487 5.55 -12.27 21.82
N TYR A 488 5.51 -13.59 21.58
CA TYR A 488 6.64 -14.32 21.02
C TYR A 488 6.79 -14.13 19.51
N LEU A 489 5.72 -13.74 18.82
CA LEU A 489 5.76 -13.47 17.39
C LEU A 489 6.70 -12.30 17.10
N GLY A 490 7.59 -12.48 16.12
CA GLY A 490 8.59 -11.48 15.74
C GLY A 490 9.72 -11.28 16.76
N ARG A 491 9.79 -12.07 17.85
CA ARG A 491 10.94 -12.00 18.75
C ARG A 491 12.19 -12.49 18.03
N ASN A 492 13.27 -11.71 18.09
CA ASN A 492 14.54 -12.06 17.49
C ASN A 492 15.70 -11.45 18.29
N GLU A 493 16.54 -12.31 18.89
CA GLU A 493 17.62 -11.86 19.77
C GLU A 493 18.77 -11.20 19.01
N LYS A 494 19.10 -11.66 17.79
CA LYS A 494 20.16 -11.05 16.95
C LYS A 494 19.77 -9.64 16.50
N LEU A 495 18.48 -9.42 16.27
CA LEU A 495 17.94 -8.12 15.89
C LEU A 495 17.53 -7.27 17.09
N GLU A 496 17.60 -7.79 18.32
CA GLU A 496 17.15 -7.10 19.54
C GLU A 496 15.65 -6.71 19.49
N LEU A 497 14.85 -7.50 18.78
CA LEU A 497 13.41 -7.30 18.65
C LEU A 497 12.67 -8.16 19.67
N THR A 498 11.79 -7.56 20.47
CA THR A 498 11.08 -8.31 21.51
C THR A 498 9.74 -8.91 21.05
N GLY A 499 9.37 -8.73 19.77
CA GLY A 499 8.06 -9.13 19.27
C GLY A 499 6.94 -8.14 19.63
N ARG A 500 5.69 -8.61 19.68
CA ARG A 500 4.52 -7.74 19.95
C ARG A 500 4.56 -7.14 21.35
N LYS A 501 4.37 -5.82 21.46
CA LYS A 501 4.35 -5.09 22.75
C LYS A 501 2.96 -5.04 23.38
N SER A 502 1.93 -4.85 22.54
CA SER A 502 0.54 -4.83 23.00
C SER A 502 0.12 -6.20 23.50
N ARG A 503 -0.55 -6.21 24.66
CA ARG A 503 -1.16 -7.40 25.26
C ARG A 503 -2.65 -7.48 24.98
N ASP A 504 -3.21 -6.52 24.25
CA ASP A 504 -4.63 -6.49 23.99
C ASP A 504 -4.95 -7.48 22.87
N VAL A 505 -5.98 -8.29 23.12
CA VAL A 505 -6.52 -9.25 22.16
C VAL A 505 -8.03 -9.01 22.12
N GLY A 506 -8.55 -8.71 20.94
CA GLY A 506 -9.96 -8.43 20.79
C GLY A 506 -10.81 -9.69 20.63
N ILE A 507 -12.13 -9.47 20.57
CA ILE A 507 -13.14 -10.53 20.56
C ILE A 507 -12.98 -11.41 19.30
N LEU A 508 -12.65 -10.83 18.15
CA LEU A 508 -12.54 -11.58 16.89
C LEU A 508 -11.36 -12.56 16.92
N SER A 509 -10.30 -12.22 17.62
CA SER A 509 -9.17 -13.13 17.83
C SER A 509 -9.54 -14.24 18.81
N THR A 510 -10.26 -13.95 19.90
CA THR A 510 -10.73 -15.00 20.84
C THR A 510 -11.83 -15.90 20.26
N SER A 511 -12.55 -15.46 19.23
CA SER A 511 -13.66 -16.22 18.61
C SER A 511 -13.20 -17.23 17.55
N LYS A 512 -11.91 -17.56 17.50
CA LYS A 512 -11.32 -18.54 16.57
C LYS A 512 -10.76 -19.74 17.31
N LEU A 513 -10.70 -20.87 16.63
CA LEU A 513 -9.95 -22.04 17.08
C LEU A 513 -8.52 -21.96 16.57
N TYR A 514 -7.57 -22.27 17.44
CA TYR A 514 -6.14 -22.25 17.13
C TYR A 514 -5.59 -23.67 17.15
N ALA A 515 -4.91 -24.08 16.08
CA ALA A 515 -4.17 -25.33 16.06
C ALA A 515 -2.73 -25.07 16.50
N LEU A 516 -2.27 -25.70 17.58
CA LEU A 516 -0.88 -25.66 18.02
C LEU A 516 -0.38 -27.10 18.17
N HIS A 517 0.44 -27.54 17.21
CA HIS A 517 0.80 -28.95 17.02
C HIS A 517 -0.47 -29.82 16.88
N ASP A 518 -0.60 -30.88 17.67
CA ASP A 518 -1.73 -31.82 17.61
C ASP A 518 -2.90 -31.42 18.54
N ARG A 519 -2.91 -30.17 19.04
CA ARG A 519 -3.92 -29.68 19.99
C ARG A 519 -4.69 -28.49 19.41
N ILE A 520 -5.98 -28.44 19.74
CA ILE A 520 -6.87 -27.35 19.37
C ILE A 520 -7.12 -26.51 20.62
N PHE A 521 -6.89 -25.21 20.51
CA PHE A 521 -7.14 -24.25 21.58
C PHE A 521 -8.34 -23.37 21.23
N ALA A 522 -9.18 -23.13 22.22
CA ALA A 522 -10.20 -22.10 22.21
C ALA A 522 -9.90 -21.11 23.34
N PHE A 523 -10.22 -19.84 23.15
CA PHE A 523 -9.95 -18.82 24.16
C PHE A 523 -11.24 -18.19 24.67
N THR A 524 -11.39 -18.06 25.98
CA THR A 524 -12.52 -17.31 26.53
C THR A 524 -12.37 -15.83 26.20
N PRO A 525 -13.47 -15.10 25.95
CA PRO A 525 -13.41 -13.66 25.71
C PRO A 525 -12.78 -12.92 26.89
N GLN A 526 -12.09 -11.82 26.61
CA GLN A 526 -11.57 -10.95 27.65
C GLN A 526 -12.73 -10.18 28.31
N CYS A 527 -13.06 -10.50 29.56
CA CYS A 527 -13.95 -9.68 30.36
C CYS A 527 -13.19 -8.40 30.76
N VAL A 528 -13.73 -7.25 30.36
CA VAL A 528 -13.21 -5.91 30.72
C VAL A 528 -13.57 -5.58 32.16
#